data_AF-A0A4R9LRI9-F1
#
_entry.id   AF-A0A4R9LRI9-F1
#
_cell.length_a   1.000
_cell.length_b   1.000
_cell.length_c   1.000
_cell.angle_alpha   90.00
_cell.angle_beta   90.00
_cell.angle_gamma   90.00
#
_symmetry.space_group_name_H-M   'P 1'
#
loop_
_entity.id
_entity.type
_entity.pdbx_description
1 polymer ?
#
loop_
_entity_poly.entity_id
_entity_poly.type
_entity_poly.pdbx_seq_one_letter_code
_entity_poly.pdbx_strand_id
1 'polypeptide(L)'
;MEKIQTFKIIFIGLFLSACVSQPAYSQDLKPSDLYYYDGNKRIELQLHDGLIAEFGAPSEYTETKSTLGVRSLDSTATVLRKSGAASIWKTKAKGNPVSASKALNGSGSIQYSPLFTSMQGSSYLALPGNIIVDFQTSWSRDKVENFLASKGLRIINKLEMLGHNYYEVETPAGAASLNIANSLYGQEGVVSSSPNWWRDVVAK
;
A
#
# COMPACT_ATOMS: atom_id res chain seq x y z
N MET A 1 67.72 -33.61 13.66
CA MET A 1 67.08 -33.07 12.43
C MET A 1 65.58 -33.13 12.64
N GLU A 2 65.01 -32.03 13.13
CA GLU A 2 63.59 -31.91 13.44
C GLU A 2 62.75 -31.78 12.17
N LYS A 3 61.60 -32.46 12.14
CA LYS A 3 60.62 -32.39 11.06
C LYS A 3 59.70 -31.19 11.29
N ILE A 4 59.72 -30.23 10.36
CA ILE A 4 58.77 -29.12 10.31
C ILE A 4 57.45 -29.64 9.75
N GLN A 5 56.39 -29.60 10.57
CA GLN A 5 55.05 -30.01 10.19
C GLN A 5 54.28 -28.78 9.67
N THR A 6 53.98 -28.74 8.38
CA THR A 6 53.26 -27.64 7.73
C THR A 6 51.77 -27.73 8.05
N PHE A 7 51.26 -26.79 8.84
CA PHE A 7 49.83 -26.67 9.15
C PHE A 7 49.11 -25.94 8.00
N LYS A 8 48.27 -26.64 7.24
CA LYS A 8 47.33 -26.01 6.31
C LYS A 8 46.10 -25.57 7.08
N ILE A 9 45.97 -24.27 7.35
CA ILE A 9 44.73 -23.67 7.85
C ILE A 9 43.80 -23.48 6.66
N ILE A 10 42.74 -24.29 6.60
CA ILE A 10 41.62 -24.09 5.68
C ILE A 10 40.64 -23.14 6.37
N PHE A 11 40.58 -21.89 5.93
CA PHE A 11 39.51 -20.96 6.31
C PHE A 11 38.24 -21.37 5.56
N ILE A 12 37.33 -22.08 6.23
CA ILE A 12 35.96 -22.30 5.75
C ILE A 12 35.18 -21.01 6.04
N GLY A 13 34.95 -20.20 5.01
CA GLY A 13 34.04 -19.06 5.08
C GLY A 13 32.59 -19.54 5.15
N LEU A 14 31.98 -19.49 6.33
CA LEU A 14 30.53 -19.57 6.49
C LEU A 14 29.92 -18.23 6.05
N PHE A 15 29.47 -18.13 4.80
CA PHE A 15 28.49 -17.12 4.40
C PHE A 15 27.11 -17.54 4.90
N LEU A 16 26.76 -17.15 6.13
CA LEU A 16 25.38 -17.19 6.61
C LEU A 16 24.60 -16.08 5.89
N SER A 17 24.00 -16.39 4.74
CA SER A 17 22.90 -15.59 4.22
C SER A 17 21.71 -15.78 5.16
N ALA A 18 21.58 -14.92 6.16
CA ALA A 18 20.32 -14.75 6.84
C ALA A 18 19.34 -14.17 5.81
N CYS A 19 18.50 -15.02 5.23
CA CYS A 19 17.26 -14.56 4.61
C CYS A 19 16.48 -13.83 5.70
N VAL A 20 16.61 -12.51 5.78
CA VAL A 20 15.71 -11.68 6.56
C VAL A 20 14.35 -11.83 5.88
N SER A 21 13.51 -12.70 6.42
CA SER A 21 12.12 -12.84 6.01
C SER A 21 11.44 -11.51 6.34
N GLN A 22 11.31 -10.63 5.35
CA GLN A 22 10.52 -9.41 5.49
C GLN A 22 9.08 -9.80 5.87
N PRO A 23 8.43 -9.06 6.78
CA PRO A 23 7.04 -9.34 7.11
C PRO A 23 6.18 -9.18 5.86
N ALA A 24 5.58 -10.27 5.41
CA ALA A 24 4.60 -10.24 4.32
C ALA A 24 3.28 -9.74 4.89
N TYR A 25 2.91 -8.49 4.57
CA TYR A 25 1.62 -7.94 4.96
C TYR A 25 0.49 -8.55 4.13
N SER A 26 -0.66 -8.79 4.78
CA SER A 26 -1.85 -9.30 4.10
C SER A 26 -2.28 -8.35 2.97
N GLN A 27 -2.57 -8.92 1.81
CA GLN A 27 -3.25 -8.21 0.72
C GLN A 27 -4.75 -8.54 0.65
N ASP A 28 -5.26 -9.26 1.64
CA ASP A 28 -6.67 -9.58 1.77
C ASP A 28 -7.32 -8.64 2.79
N LEU A 29 -8.61 -8.37 2.62
CA LEU A 29 -9.43 -7.63 3.59
C LEU A 29 -10.59 -8.50 4.03
N LYS A 30 -10.68 -8.73 5.33
CA LYS A 30 -11.88 -9.30 5.96
C LYS A 30 -12.82 -8.16 6.35
N PRO A 31 -14.12 -8.45 6.59
CA PRO A 31 -15.03 -7.43 7.09
C PRO A 31 -14.55 -6.73 8.38
N SER A 32 -13.80 -7.44 9.23
CA SER A 32 -13.19 -6.88 10.45
C SER A 32 -12.11 -5.83 10.18
N ASP A 33 -11.55 -5.81 8.97
CA ASP A 33 -10.39 -5.00 8.58
C ASP A 33 -10.82 -3.72 7.83
N LEU A 34 -12.13 -3.53 7.62
CA LEU A 34 -12.72 -2.40 6.90
C LEU A 34 -12.81 -1.15 7.77
N TYR A 35 -11.67 -0.66 8.23
CA TYR A 35 -11.55 0.60 8.95
C TYR A 35 -10.18 1.24 8.71
N TYR A 36 -10.06 2.53 8.97
CA TYR A 36 -8.77 3.21 9.07
C TYR A 36 -8.75 4.18 10.26
N TYR A 37 -7.58 4.65 10.62
CA TYR A 37 -7.43 5.71 11.62
C TYR A 37 -7.18 7.07 10.97
N ASP A 38 -7.98 8.05 11.36
CA ASP A 38 -7.77 9.47 11.09
C ASP A 38 -7.34 10.14 12.40
N GLY A 39 -6.03 10.33 12.56
CA GLY A 39 -5.44 10.58 13.88
C GLY A 39 -5.80 9.47 14.86
N ASN A 40 -6.49 9.82 15.95
CA ASN A 40 -6.96 8.85 16.96
C ASN A 40 -8.39 8.35 16.73
N LYS A 41 -9.02 8.72 15.62
CA LYS A 41 -10.40 8.33 15.32
C LYS A 41 -10.42 7.14 14.39
N ARG A 42 -11.02 6.03 14.84
CA ARG A 42 -11.35 4.91 13.97
C ARG A 42 -12.54 5.27 13.07
N ILE A 43 -12.37 5.08 11.77
CA ILE A 43 -13.38 5.33 10.75
C ILE A 43 -13.71 4.02 10.04
N GLU A 44 -14.95 3.58 10.16
CA GLU A 44 -15.44 2.39 9.45
C GLU A 44 -15.61 2.68 7.95
N LEU A 45 -15.26 1.69 7.14
CA LEU A 45 -15.33 1.71 5.69
C LEU A 45 -16.42 0.77 5.19
N GLN A 46 -17.07 1.17 4.11
CA GLN A 46 -17.92 0.32 3.31
C GLN A 46 -17.23 0.05 1.97
N LEU A 47 -17.16 -1.22 1.60
CA LEU A 47 -16.65 -1.69 0.32
C LEU A 47 -17.76 -1.64 -0.75
N HIS A 48 -17.44 -1.16 -1.95
CA HIS A 48 -18.37 -1.16 -3.08
C HIS A 48 -18.11 -2.33 -4.02
N ASP A 49 -19.09 -3.22 -4.11
CA ASP A 49 -19.01 -4.36 -5.04
C ASP A 49 -18.99 -3.90 -6.50
N GLY A 50 -18.14 -4.55 -7.30
CA GLY A 50 -18.04 -4.29 -8.73
C GLY A 50 -17.43 -2.93 -9.11
N LEU A 51 -16.84 -2.19 -8.16
CA LEU A 51 -16.14 -0.94 -8.42
C LEU A 51 -14.63 -1.05 -8.12
N ILE A 52 -13.82 -0.59 -9.08
CA ILE A 52 -12.35 -0.54 -8.98
C ILE A 52 -11.88 0.85 -9.41
N ALA A 53 -10.97 1.45 -8.64
CA ALA A 53 -10.22 2.63 -9.04
C ALA A 53 -8.91 2.19 -9.72
N GLU A 54 -8.58 2.86 -10.82
CA GLU A 54 -7.34 2.70 -11.59
C GLU A 54 -6.57 4.03 -11.60
N PHE A 55 -5.29 3.98 -11.27
CA PHE A 55 -4.41 5.15 -11.18
C PHE A 55 -3.17 4.99 -12.07
N GLY A 56 -2.74 6.11 -12.66
CA GLY A 56 -1.52 6.14 -13.48
C GLY A 56 -1.64 5.41 -14.82
N ALA A 57 -2.84 4.98 -15.20
CA ALA A 57 -3.08 4.30 -16.47
C ALA A 57 -3.00 5.28 -17.65
N PRO A 58 -2.21 4.96 -18.69
CA PRO A 58 -2.25 5.65 -19.97
C PRO A 58 -3.65 5.61 -20.62
N SER A 59 -3.91 6.51 -21.58
CA SER A 59 -5.25 6.63 -22.20
C SER A 59 -5.74 5.34 -22.85
N GLU A 60 -4.84 4.55 -23.42
CA GLU A 60 -5.14 3.29 -24.12
C GLU A 60 -5.76 2.21 -23.21
N TYR A 61 -5.59 2.30 -21.88
CA TYR A 61 -6.24 1.40 -20.93
C TYR A 61 -7.73 1.70 -20.78
N THR A 62 -8.12 2.95 -21.02
CA THR A 62 -9.52 3.41 -20.89
C THR A 62 -10.29 3.42 -22.21
N GLU A 63 -9.64 3.10 -23.32
CA GLU A 63 -10.29 3.01 -24.63
C GLU A 63 -11.31 1.86 -24.71
N THR A 64 -12.39 2.07 -25.47
CA THR A 64 -13.51 1.11 -25.57
C THR A 64 -13.08 -0.28 -26.04
N LYS A 65 -12.04 -0.37 -26.89
CA LYS A 65 -11.54 -1.63 -27.45
C LYS A 65 -10.37 -2.23 -26.65
N SER A 66 -9.94 -1.60 -25.56
CA SER A 66 -8.81 -2.07 -24.77
C SER A 66 -9.09 -3.44 -24.17
N THR A 67 -8.06 -4.28 -24.11
CA THR A 67 -8.09 -5.57 -23.41
C THR A 67 -7.19 -5.57 -22.17
N LEU A 68 -6.65 -4.40 -21.82
CA LEU A 68 -5.72 -4.18 -20.71
C LEU A 68 -6.46 -3.76 -19.44
N GLY A 69 -5.73 -3.74 -18.32
CA GLY A 69 -6.22 -3.27 -17.03
C GLY A 69 -7.49 -3.99 -16.58
N VAL A 70 -8.50 -3.25 -16.11
CA VAL A 70 -9.75 -3.83 -15.62
C VAL A 70 -10.45 -4.70 -16.69
N ARG A 71 -10.31 -4.37 -17.98
CA ARG A 71 -10.90 -5.15 -19.07
C ARG A 71 -10.24 -6.51 -19.32
N SER A 72 -9.03 -6.72 -18.79
CA SER A 72 -8.38 -8.03 -18.81
C SER A 72 -9.07 -9.05 -17.90
N LEU A 73 -9.75 -8.57 -16.85
CA LEU A 73 -10.55 -9.41 -15.93
C LEU A 73 -12.02 -9.49 -16.33
N ASP A 74 -12.53 -8.46 -17.01
CA ASP A 74 -13.90 -8.37 -17.50
C ASP A 74 -13.96 -7.50 -18.76
N SER A 75 -14.06 -8.13 -19.93
CA SER A 75 -14.08 -7.43 -21.21
C SER A 75 -15.26 -6.45 -21.37
N THR A 76 -16.30 -6.59 -20.54
CA THR A 76 -17.48 -5.71 -20.52
C THR A 76 -17.38 -4.54 -19.55
N ALA A 77 -16.27 -4.43 -18.80
CA ALA A 77 -16.07 -3.35 -17.84
C ALA A 77 -16.11 -1.96 -18.52
N THR A 78 -16.67 -0.98 -17.82
CA THR A 78 -16.84 0.39 -18.33
C THR A 78 -16.31 1.40 -17.33
N VAL A 79 -15.67 2.46 -17.82
CA VAL A 79 -15.33 3.62 -16.99
C VAL A 79 -16.64 4.32 -16.61
N LEU A 80 -16.96 4.32 -15.32
CA LEU A 80 -18.11 5.03 -14.76
C LEU A 80 -17.85 6.54 -14.73
N ARG A 81 -16.64 6.92 -14.31
CA ARG A 81 -16.21 8.32 -14.23
C ARG A 81 -14.69 8.43 -14.12
N LYS A 82 -14.14 9.57 -14.53
CA LYS A 82 -12.76 9.99 -14.21
C LYS A 82 -12.82 11.11 -13.17
N SER A 83 -11.95 11.07 -12.17
CA SER A 83 -11.90 12.07 -11.10
C SER A 83 -10.46 12.23 -10.61
N GLY A 84 -9.86 13.39 -10.85
CA GLY A 84 -8.43 13.63 -10.60
C GLY A 84 -7.56 12.57 -11.27
N ALA A 85 -6.68 11.93 -10.49
CA ALA A 85 -5.76 10.89 -10.95
C ALA A 85 -6.41 9.50 -11.12
N ALA A 86 -7.70 9.34 -10.84
CA ALA A 86 -8.39 8.05 -10.84
C ALA A 86 -9.38 7.91 -11.99
N SER A 87 -9.40 6.74 -12.63
CA SER A 87 -10.55 6.24 -13.38
C SER A 87 -11.31 5.24 -12.52
N ILE A 88 -12.59 5.50 -12.27
CA ILE A 88 -13.48 4.57 -11.55
C ILE A 88 -14.16 3.69 -12.59
N TRP A 89 -13.95 2.39 -12.45
CA TRP A 89 -14.47 1.35 -13.33
C TRP A 89 -15.62 0.60 -12.66
N LYS A 90 -16.64 0.30 -13.46
CA LYS A 90 -17.66 -0.70 -13.13
C LYS A 90 -17.31 -2.00 -13.83
N THR A 91 -17.30 -3.10 -13.07
CA THR A 91 -16.90 -4.43 -13.54
C THR A 91 -17.76 -5.53 -12.93
N LYS A 92 -17.87 -6.65 -13.65
CA LYS A 92 -18.45 -7.93 -13.24
C LYS A 92 -17.38 -9.02 -13.13
N ALA A 93 -16.10 -8.65 -12.99
CA ALA A 93 -15.01 -9.59 -12.76
C ALA A 93 -15.39 -10.55 -11.62
N LYS A 94 -15.07 -11.84 -11.79
CA LYS A 94 -15.40 -12.87 -10.80
C LYS A 94 -14.63 -12.63 -9.49
N GLY A 95 -15.30 -12.75 -8.36
CA GLY A 95 -14.73 -12.52 -7.03
C GLY A 95 -15.14 -11.19 -6.43
N ASN A 96 -14.53 -10.83 -5.30
CA ASN A 96 -14.75 -9.53 -4.65
C ASN A 96 -13.78 -8.48 -5.23
N PRO A 97 -14.07 -7.17 -5.12
CA PRO A 97 -13.22 -6.12 -5.70
C PRO A 97 -11.80 -6.09 -5.11
N VAL A 98 -11.59 -6.59 -3.90
CA VAL A 98 -10.26 -6.73 -3.28
C VAL A 98 -9.42 -7.73 -4.08
N SER A 99 -9.96 -8.92 -4.36
CA SER A 99 -9.28 -9.96 -5.15
C SER A 99 -8.99 -9.53 -6.58
N ALA A 100 -9.91 -8.78 -7.21
CA ALA A 100 -9.72 -8.24 -8.55
C ALA A 100 -8.58 -7.19 -8.57
N SER A 101 -8.57 -6.24 -7.63
CA SER A 101 -7.47 -5.27 -7.52
C SER A 101 -6.12 -5.93 -7.26
N LYS A 102 -6.09 -6.97 -6.40
CA LYS A 102 -4.89 -7.76 -6.09
C LYS A 102 -4.35 -8.46 -7.33
N ALA A 103 -5.21 -9.06 -8.14
CA ALA A 103 -4.83 -9.69 -9.40
C ALA A 103 -4.24 -8.70 -10.42
N LEU A 104 -4.72 -7.45 -10.41
CA LEU A 104 -4.22 -6.39 -11.30
C LEU A 104 -2.90 -5.77 -10.82
N ASN A 105 -2.63 -5.74 -9.52
CA ASN A 105 -1.43 -5.11 -8.92
C ASN A 105 -0.13 -5.94 -9.04
N GLY A 106 0.04 -6.73 -10.11
CA GLY A 106 1.06 -7.77 -10.20
C GLY A 106 2.51 -7.30 -10.44
N SER A 107 2.75 -6.23 -11.22
CA SER A 107 4.11 -5.73 -11.50
C SER A 107 4.15 -4.45 -12.37
N GLY A 108 3.05 -3.69 -12.42
CA GLY A 108 2.91 -2.52 -13.29
C GLY A 108 3.10 -1.19 -12.56
N SER A 109 3.35 -0.13 -13.31
CA SER A 109 3.27 1.26 -12.81
C SER A 109 1.83 1.72 -12.53
N ILE A 110 0.86 0.94 -13.00
CA ILE A 110 -0.57 1.20 -12.84
C ILE A 110 -1.04 0.56 -11.54
N GLN A 111 -1.77 1.34 -10.76
CA GLN A 111 -2.23 0.92 -9.44
C GLN A 111 -3.74 0.74 -9.46
N TYR A 112 -4.19 -0.33 -8.81
CA TYR A 112 -5.58 -0.70 -8.73
C TYR A 112 -6.02 -0.77 -7.28
N SER A 113 -7.25 -0.32 -7.03
CA SER A 113 -7.81 -0.29 -5.69
C SER A 113 -9.27 -0.66 -5.71
N PRO A 114 -9.77 -1.44 -4.74
CA PRO A 114 -11.20 -1.50 -4.50
C PRO A 114 -11.71 -0.12 -4.09
N LEU A 115 -12.97 0.18 -4.39
CA LEU A 115 -13.57 1.46 -4.03
C LEU A 115 -14.26 1.36 -2.67
N PHE A 116 -14.05 2.37 -1.83
CA PHE A 116 -14.66 2.46 -0.50
C PHE A 116 -15.47 3.74 -0.33
N THR A 117 -16.31 3.79 0.70
CA THR A 117 -16.84 5.01 1.31
C THR A 117 -16.63 4.93 2.81
N SER A 118 -16.43 6.05 3.51
CA SER A 118 -16.54 6.03 4.97
C SER A 118 -18.00 5.95 5.37
N MET A 119 -18.33 5.28 6.48
CA MET A 119 -19.72 5.26 6.99
C MET A 119 -20.25 6.64 7.39
N GLN A 120 -19.36 7.63 7.51
CA GLN A 120 -19.67 9.00 7.93
C GLN A 120 -19.63 9.99 6.76
N GLY A 121 -19.37 9.54 5.53
CA GLY A 121 -19.20 10.40 4.36
C GLY A 121 -19.78 9.79 3.08
N SER A 122 -19.89 10.61 2.04
CA SER A 122 -20.44 10.20 0.75
C SER A 122 -19.40 10.13 -0.38
N SER A 123 -18.18 10.62 -0.14
CA SER A 123 -17.11 10.58 -1.15
C SER A 123 -16.51 9.19 -1.26
N TYR A 124 -16.28 8.76 -2.51
CA TYR A 124 -15.49 7.57 -2.75
C TYR A 124 -14.06 7.76 -2.29
N LEU A 125 -13.49 6.68 -1.76
CA LEU A 125 -12.12 6.56 -1.30
C LEU A 125 -11.45 5.40 -2.04
N ALA A 126 -10.18 5.56 -2.35
CA ALA A 126 -9.36 4.49 -2.91
C ALA A 126 -7.92 4.59 -2.41
N LEU A 127 -7.22 3.48 -2.53
CA LEU A 127 -5.87 3.23 -2.02
C LEU A 127 -4.91 3.12 -3.22
N PRO A 128 -4.33 4.23 -3.71
CA PRO A 128 -3.32 4.20 -4.78
C PRO A 128 -2.01 3.53 -4.34
N GLY A 129 -1.84 3.30 -3.04
CA GLY A 129 -0.58 2.86 -2.43
C GLY A 129 -0.05 3.95 -1.52
N ASN A 130 1.10 3.67 -0.91
CA ASN A 130 1.72 4.50 0.11
C ASN A 130 0.85 4.73 1.36
N ILE A 131 1.51 5.08 2.45
CA ILE A 131 0.86 5.49 3.70
C ILE A 131 1.52 6.76 4.21
N ILE A 132 0.78 7.53 4.99
CA ILE A 132 1.28 8.69 5.72
C ILE A 132 1.41 8.30 7.19
N VAL A 133 2.59 8.51 7.75
CA VAL A 133 2.89 8.18 9.16
C VAL A 133 3.45 9.41 9.85
N ASP A 134 2.84 9.79 10.97
CA ASP A 134 3.42 10.75 11.91
C ASP A 134 4.19 10.00 12.98
N PHE A 135 5.44 10.40 13.22
CA PHE A 135 6.24 9.87 14.30
C PHE A 135 6.36 10.91 15.43
N GLN A 136 6.83 10.48 16.59
CA GLN A 136 7.24 11.40 17.63
C GLN A 136 8.27 12.39 17.07
N THR A 137 8.10 13.67 17.38
CA THR A 137 9.01 14.74 16.93
C THR A 137 10.41 14.63 17.52
N SER A 138 10.56 13.89 18.62
CA SER A 138 11.86 13.55 19.21
C SER A 138 12.62 12.46 18.44
N TRP A 139 11.96 11.74 17.52
CA TRP A 139 12.64 10.73 16.71
C TRP A 139 13.44 11.40 15.59
N SER A 140 14.74 11.09 15.55
CA SER A 140 15.58 11.46 14.40
C SER A 140 15.16 10.70 13.15
N ARG A 141 15.55 11.23 11.99
CA ARG A 141 15.33 10.57 10.69
C ARG A 141 15.89 9.15 10.68
N ASP A 142 17.12 8.95 11.15
CA ASP A 142 17.75 7.62 11.19
C ASP A 142 16.96 6.62 12.05
N LYS A 143 16.36 7.08 13.14
CA LYS A 143 15.51 6.22 13.99
C LYS A 143 14.24 5.81 13.24
N VAL A 144 13.61 6.73 12.52
CA VAL A 144 12.43 6.44 11.68
C VAL A 144 12.79 5.46 10.57
N GLU A 145 13.89 5.71 9.86
CA GLU A 145 14.37 4.84 8.76
C GLU A 145 14.66 3.42 9.27
N ASN A 146 15.35 3.28 10.41
CA ASN A 146 15.62 1.97 11.01
C ASN A 146 14.34 1.25 11.46
N PHE A 147 13.39 1.97 12.06
CA PHE A 147 12.10 1.41 12.44
C PHE A 147 11.34 0.88 11.23
N LEU A 148 11.25 1.65 10.14
CA LEU A 148 10.57 1.26 8.91
C LEU A 148 11.30 0.12 8.20
N ALA A 149 12.62 0.17 8.13
CA ALA A 149 13.45 -0.88 7.51
C ALA A 149 13.29 -2.23 8.22
N SER A 150 13.19 -2.23 9.56
CA SER A 150 12.90 -3.45 10.35
C SER A 150 11.57 -4.12 9.97
N LYS A 151 10.69 -3.37 9.30
CA LYS A 151 9.37 -3.79 8.83
C LYS A 151 9.30 -3.99 7.31
N GLY A 152 10.43 -3.91 6.61
CA GLY A 152 10.47 -3.98 5.15
C GLY A 152 9.86 -2.77 4.44
N LEU A 153 9.72 -1.63 5.12
CA LEU A 153 9.16 -0.40 4.58
C LEU A 153 10.26 0.63 4.34
N ARG A 154 10.02 1.56 3.40
CA ARG A 154 10.95 2.66 3.10
C ARG A 154 10.24 4.00 3.01
N ILE A 155 10.96 5.05 3.37
CA ILE A 155 10.50 6.44 3.20
C ILE A 155 10.57 6.80 1.73
N ILE A 156 9.49 7.38 1.20
CA ILE A 156 9.45 8.04 -0.11
C ILE A 156 9.77 9.51 0.05
N ASN A 157 9.11 10.17 1.00
CA ASN A 157 9.23 11.60 1.17
C ASN A 157 9.06 12.02 2.64
N LYS A 158 9.70 13.14 2.99
CA LYS A 158 9.42 13.88 4.22
C LYS A 158 8.33 14.89 3.93
N LEU A 159 7.28 14.91 4.75
CA LEU A 159 6.21 15.91 4.62
C LEU A 159 6.41 16.98 5.68
N GLU A 160 6.81 18.17 5.24
CA GLU A 160 7.10 19.30 6.12
C GLU A 160 5.80 19.92 6.64
N MET A 161 5.50 19.70 7.91
CA MET A 161 4.37 20.28 8.62
C MET A 161 4.82 20.70 10.01
N LEU A 162 4.55 21.95 10.38
CA LEU A 162 5.01 22.52 11.65
C LEU A 162 4.52 21.69 12.84
N GLY A 163 5.45 21.26 13.70
CA GLY A 163 5.14 20.50 14.90
C GLY A 163 4.90 19.00 14.69
N HIS A 164 5.08 18.48 13.47
CA HIS A 164 4.86 17.07 13.15
C HIS A 164 6.07 16.42 12.50
N ASN A 165 6.15 15.09 12.62
CA ASN A 165 7.20 14.29 12.01
C ASN A 165 6.62 13.36 10.93
N TYR A 166 5.89 13.93 9.97
CA TYR A 166 5.26 13.17 8.89
C TYR A 166 6.23 12.65 7.85
N TYR A 167 5.97 11.42 7.38
CA TYR A 167 6.62 10.81 6.24
C TYR A 167 5.59 10.11 5.37
N GLU A 168 5.80 10.17 4.06
CA GLU A 168 5.20 9.25 3.12
C GLU A 168 6.07 7.99 3.05
N VAL A 169 5.45 6.84 3.26
CA VAL A 169 6.10 5.53 3.32
C VAL A 169 5.56 4.66 2.20
N GLU A 170 6.46 4.00 1.47
CA GLU A 170 6.07 3.14 0.34
C GLU A 170 5.28 1.94 0.83
N THR A 171 4.12 1.72 0.20
CA THR A 171 3.37 0.47 0.32
C THR A 171 2.67 0.15 -1.00
N PRO A 172 2.35 -1.13 -1.28
CA PRO A 172 1.58 -1.49 -2.46
C PRO A 172 0.16 -0.90 -2.44
N ALA A 173 -0.39 -0.67 -3.62
CA ALA A 173 -1.77 -0.23 -3.80
C ALA A 173 -2.80 -1.23 -3.27
N GLY A 174 -4.02 -0.75 -3.04
CA GLY A 174 -5.12 -1.57 -2.55
C GLY A 174 -4.97 -1.97 -1.08
N ALA A 175 -5.51 -3.14 -0.73
CA ALA A 175 -5.62 -3.66 0.63
C ALA A 175 -4.33 -3.65 1.45
N ALA A 176 -3.18 -3.84 0.79
CA ALA A 176 -1.88 -3.86 1.47
C ALA A 176 -1.60 -2.57 2.24
N SER A 177 -1.78 -1.41 1.59
CA SER A 177 -1.58 -0.09 2.22
C SER A 177 -2.48 0.11 3.45
N LEU A 178 -3.75 -0.33 3.40
CA LEU A 178 -4.68 -0.26 4.52
C LEU A 178 -4.22 -1.13 5.69
N ASN A 179 -3.89 -2.38 5.42
CA ASN A 179 -3.43 -3.33 6.43
C ASN A 179 -2.12 -2.88 7.08
N ILE A 180 -1.18 -2.35 6.28
CA ILE A 180 0.09 -1.83 6.80
C ILE A 180 -0.17 -0.62 7.70
N ALA A 181 -0.93 0.38 7.25
CA ALA A 181 -1.25 1.56 8.07
C ALA A 181 -1.90 1.16 9.41
N ASN A 182 -2.90 0.27 9.37
CA ASN A 182 -3.56 -0.22 10.57
C ASN A 182 -2.61 -1.00 11.49
N SER A 183 -1.64 -1.73 10.94
CA SER A 183 -0.64 -2.46 11.74
C SER A 183 0.34 -1.54 12.47
N LEU A 184 0.64 -0.35 11.92
CA LEU A 184 1.55 0.63 12.53
C LEU A 184 0.86 1.46 13.61
N TYR A 185 -0.46 1.63 13.53
CA TYR A 185 -1.22 2.39 14.52
C TYR A 185 -1.03 1.81 15.93
N GLY A 186 -0.72 2.69 16.90
CA GLY A 186 -0.52 2.32 18.31
C GLY A 186 0.84 1.71 18.64
N GLN A 187 1.74 1.53 17.68
CA GLN A 187 3.12 1.14 17.97
C GLN A 187 3.90 2.30 18.61
N GLU A 188 4.91 1.96 19.42
CA GLU A 188 5.76 2.95 20.08
C GLU A 188 6.39 3.90 19.06
N GLY A 189 6.25 5.20 19.32
CA GLY A 189 6.79 6.25 18.45
C GLY A 189 5.95 6.62 17.25
N VAL A 190 4.94 5.83 16.90
CA VAL A 190 3.96 6.16 15.87
C VAL A 190 2.85 6.98 16.53
N VAL A 191 2.72 8.25 16.12
CA VAL A 191 1.67 9.16 16.58
C VAL A 191 0.39 8.93 15.79
N SER A 192 0.49 8.76 14.48
CA SER A 192 -0.63 8.38 13.62
C SER A 192 -0.14 7.62 12.38
N SER A 193 -1.00 6.78 11.82
CA SER A 193 -0.74 6.09 10.56
C SER A 193 -2.04 5.93 9.78
N SER A 194 -2.02 6.36 8.52
CA SER A 194 -3.19 6.29 7.65
C SER A 194 -2.76 6.02 6.21
N PRO A 195 -3.58 5.36 5.38
CA PRO A 195 -3.31 5.28 3.96
C PRO A 195 -3.22 6.65 3.29
N ASN A 196 -2.45 6.77 2.22
CA ASN A 196 -2.47 7.95 1.37
C ASN A 196 -3.73 7.92 0.49
N TRP A 197 -4.88 8.19 1.11
CA TRP A 197 -6.19 8.08 0.50
C TRP A 197 -6.34 9.01 -0.71
N TRP A 198 -6.67 8.43 -1.86
CA TRP A 198 -7.38 9.20 -2.87
C TRP A 198 -8.82 9.41 -2.39
N ARG A 199 -9.30 10.67 -2.45
CA ARG A 199 -10.69 11.03 -2.14
C ARG A 199 -11.32 11.69 -3.34
N ASP A 200 -12.52 11.23 -3.66
CA ASP A 200 -13.34 11.83 -4.69
C ASP A 200 -13.89 13.18 -4.22
N VAL A 201 -13.30 14.24 -4.76
CA VAL A 201 -13.81 15.60 -4.63
C VAL A 201 -14.81 15.84 -5.76
N VAL A 202 -16.06 15.47 -5.52
CA VAL A 202 -17.15 15.91 -6.39
C VAL A 202 -17.29 17.42 -6.18
N ALA A 203 -16.94 18.23 -7.18
CA ALA A 203 -17.31 19.64 -7.17
C ALA A 203 -18.84 19.70 -7.05
N LYS A 204 -19.33 20.35 -5.99
CA LYS A 204 -20.76 20.65 -5.86
C LYS A 204 -21.21 21.62 -6.94
#